data_AF-A0A4V4HBE0-F1
#
_entry.id   AF-A0A4V4HBE0-F1
#
_cell.length_a   1.000
_cell.length_b   1.000
_cell.length_c   1.000
_cell.angle_alpha   90.00
_cell.angle_beta   90.00
_cell.angle_gamma   90.00
#
_symmetry.space_group_name_H-M   'P 1'
#
loop_
_entity.id
_entity.type
_entity.pdbx_description
1 polymer ?
#
loop_
_entity_poly.entity_id
_entity_poly.type
_entity_poly.pdbx_seq_one_letter_code
_entity_poly.pdbx_strand_id
1 'polypeptide(L)'
;RLGLSFHNTRSMLQKVDSIPERCGDWKIKQIRFQDRVSQGVEETFNVYHRDPIEAVKALWGDPAFADHLVYKPSRMFTNGAKDQKSRIYSEMWTGKWWWAVQVWINFYKCLATIAPVIIATDKTHLTNFSGGKSAYPVYLTLGNIPKAMRRKVNQRACVLLGYLPVDKVNKGSDTDTELKLRNYQLFHDSMRIILEPLIAAGLEGVEMVGGDGVVRRVHPILAAYVADYPEQCLVTLSKYGTCPKCQTSANDLEDEGPGPPKTHDWTTSKISEAR
;
A
#
# COMPACT_ATOMS: atom_id res chain seq x y z
N ARG A 1 19.58 -13.38 -29.54
CA ARG A 1 18.11 -13.65 -29.54
C ARG A 1 17.75 -14.25 -28.20
N LEU A 2 16.79 -13.69 -27.44
CA LEU A 2 16.43 -14.10 -26.07
C LEU A 2 15.74 -15.49 -25.95
N GLY A 3 15.68 -16.30 -27.02
CA GLY A 3 15.05 -17.61 -26.99
C GLY A 3 13.52 -17.62 -26.79
N LEU A 4 12.84 -16.48 -26.92
CA LEU A 4 11.41 -16.31 -26.57
C LEU A 4 10.41 -16.74 -27.67
N SER A 5 10.84 -17.37 -28.77
CA SER A 5 9.95 -17.79 -29.87
C SER A 5 9.08 -18.99 -29.49
N PHE A 6 7.77 -18.94 -29.71
CA PHE A 6 6.84 -20.04 -29.43
C PHE A 6 6.10 -20.47 -30.69
N HIS A 7 5.69 -21.74 -30.75
CA HIS A 7 5.00 -22.33 -31.92
C HIS A 7 3.52 -22.63 -31.67
N ASN A 8 3.07 -22.55 -30.41
CA ASN A 8 1.67 -22.75 -30.01
C ASN A 8 1.41 -22.12 -28.63
N THR A 9 0.13 -21.97 -28.27
CA THR A 9 -0.31 -21.36 -27.01
C THR A 9 0.29 -22.04 -25.79
N ARG A 10 0.41 -23.37 -25.78
CA ARG A 10 1.00 -24.12 -24.66
C ARG A 10 2.47 -23.74 -24.45
N SER A 11 3.27 -23.70 -25.51
CA SER A 11 4.67 -23.30 -25.45
C SER A 11 4.86 -21.82 -25.09
N MET A 12 3.89 -20.97 -25.43
CA MET A 12 3.87 -19.57 -24.98
C MET A 12 3.63 -19.49 -23.47
N LEU A 13 2.60 -20.18 -22.95
CA LEU A 13 2.28 -20.19 -21.53
C LEU A 13 3.42 -20.78 -20.71
N GLN A 14 4.00 -21.91 -21.12
CA GLN A 14 5.19 -22.47 -20.47
C GLN A 14 6.37 -21.48 -20.41
N LYS A 15 6.54 -20.65 -21.45
CA LYS A 15 7.56 -19.60 -21.43
C LYS A 15 7.21 -18.48 -20.47
N VAL A 16 5.96 -18.04 -20.43
CA VAL A 16 5.49 -17.05 -19.46
C VAL A 16 5.67 -17.56 -18.03
N ASP A 17 5.31 -18.81 -17.76
CA ASP A 17 5.44 -19.46 -16.45
C ASP A 17 6.91 -19.67 -16.04
N SER A 18 7.82 -19.75 -17.02
CA SER A 18 9.27 -19.85 -16.76
C SER A 18 9.93 -18.51 -16.43
N ILE A 19 9.24 -17.37 -16.61
CA ILE A 19 9.77 -16.06 -16.26
C ILE A 19 9.81 -15.96 -14.73
N PRO A 20 10.99 -15.79 -14.10
CA PRO A 20 11.08 -15.72 -12.65
C PRO A 20 10.21 -14.60 -12.08
N GLU A 21 9.52 -14.88 -10.98
CA GLU A 21 8.76 -13.85 -10.28
C GLU A 21 9.70 -12.78 -9.75
N ARG A 22 9.49 -11.54 -10.19
CA ARG A 22 10.37 -10.43 -9.81
C ARG A 22 10.22 -10.00 -8.35
N CYS A 23 9.07 -10.24 -7.72
CA CYS A 23 8.67 -9.61 -6.46
C CYS A 23 8.41 -10.61 -5.31
N GLY A 24 9.09 -11.76 -5.34
CA GLY A 24 8.86 -12.86 -4.40
C GLY A 24 7.59 -13.66 -4.68
N ASP A 25 7.44 -14.78 -3.97
CA ASP A 25 6.38 -15.76 -4.22
C ASP A 25 5.01 -15.34 -3.69
N TRP A 26 3.96 -15.79 -4.37
CA TRP A 26 2.58 -15.68 -3.89
C TRP A 26 2.32 -16.59 -2.69
N LYS A 27 1.67 -16.02 -1.68
CA LYS A 27 1.20 -16.66 -0.46
C LYS A 27 -0.31 -16.48 -0.34
N ILE A 28 -0.95 -17.40 0.37
CA ILE A 28 -2.39 -17.33 0.69
C ILE A 28 -2.53 -17.39 2.20
N LYS A 29 -3.25 -16.42 2.78
CA LYS A 29 -3.72 -16.48 4.16
C LYS A 29 -5.24 -16.46 4.19
N GLN A 30 -5.81 -17.12 5.18
CA GLN A 30 -7.26 -17.16 5.39
C GLN A 30 -7.63 -16.35 6.62
N ILE A 31 -8.64 -15.49 6.48
CA ILE A 31 -9.25 -14.75 7.59
C ILE A 31 -10.57 -15.44 7.96
N ARG A 32 -10.82 -15.54 9.26
CA ARG A 32 -12.06 -16.04 9.86
C ARG A 32 -12.48 -15.11 10.98
N PHE A 33 -13.78 -14.94 11.16
CA PHE A 33 -14.33 -14.21 12.31
C PHE A 33 -14.49 -15.17 13.50
N GLN A 34 -13.66 -15.03 14.53
CA GLN A 34 -13.59 -16.00 15.63
C GLN A 34 -14.92 -16.17 16.39
N ASP A 35 -15.67 -15.08 16.53
CA ASP A 35 -17.00 -15.02 17.15
C ASP A 35 -18.08 -15.76 16.35
N ARG A 36 -17.92 -15.88 15.02
CA ARG A 36 -18.82 -16.68 14.16
C ARG A 36 -18.46 -18.16 14.19
N VAL A 37 -17.17 -18.47 14.27
CA VAL A 37 -16.70 -19.85 14.43
C VAL A 37 -17.24 -20.46 15.73
N SER A 38 -17.27 -19.69 16.82
CA SER A 38 -17.87 -20.15 18.09
C SER A 38 -19.40 -20.35 18.01
N GLN A 39 -20.06 -19.70 17.07
CA GLN A 39 -21.49 -19.90 16.74
C GLN A 39 -21.73 -21.00 15.71
N GLY A 40 -20.69 -21.73 15.27
CA GLY A 40 -20.79 -22.81 14.30
C GLY A 40 -20.85 -22.36 12.83
N VAL A 41 -20.58 -21.09 12.54
CA VAL A 41 -20.53 -20.56 11.17
C VAL A 41 -19.09 -20.56 10.69
N GLU A 42 -18.78 -21.42 9.72
CA GLU A 42 -17.46 -21.49 9.09
C GLU A 42 -17.43 -20.65 7.81
N GLU A 43 -16.98 -19.40 7.96
CA GLU A 43 -16.79 -18.46 6.85
C GLU A 43 -15.32 -18.09 6.72
N THR A 44 -14.73 -18.29 5.54
CA THR A 44 -13.32 -18.08 5.28
C THR A 44 -13.10 -17.13 4.10
N PHE A 45 -12.17 -16.19 4.26
CA PHE A 45 -11.80 -15.23 3.22
C PHE A 45 -10.33 -15.37 2.85
N ASN A 46 -10.05 -15.59 1.56
CA ASN A 46 -8.69 -15.75 1.07
C ASN A 46 -8.05 -14.38 0.76
N VAL A 47 -6.88 -14.14 1.35
CA VAL A 47 -5.99 -13.02 1.02
C VAL A 47 -4.80 -13.59 0.26
N TYR A 48 -4.67 -13.21 -1.00
CA TYR A 48 -3.50 -13.56 -1.83
C TYR A 48 -2.50 -12.43 -1.75
N HIS A 49 -1.24 -12.72 -1.39
CA HIS A 49 -0.26 -11.66 -1.22
C HIS A 49 1.18 -12.13 -1.43
N ARG A 50 2.05 -11.18 -1.71
CA ARG A 50 3.51 -11.34 -1.69
C ARG A 50 4.09 -10.71 -0.44
N ASP A 51 5.38 -10.95 -0.21
CA ASP A 51 6.13 -10.25 0.81
C ASP A 51 6.44 -8.82 0.33
N PRO A 52 6.00 -7.76 1.04
CA PRO A 52 6.30 -6.38 0.65
C PRO A 52 7.79 -6.07 0.67
N ILE A 53 8.61 -6.80 1.44
CA ILE A 53 10.06 -6.59 1.48
C ILE A 53 10.71 -7.07 0.18
N GLU A 54 10.27 -8.20 -0.36
CA GLU A 54 10.75 -8.69 -1.66
C GLU A 54 10.30 -7.78 -2.80
N ALA A 55 9.07 -7.26 -2.74
CA ALA A 55 8.60 -6.22 -3.66
C ALA A 55 9.43 -4.93 -3.60
N VAL A 56 9.82 -4.48 -2.40
CA VAL A 56 10.72 -3.32 -2.22
C VAL A 56 12.11 -3.62 -2.78
N LYS A 57 12.72 -4.76 -2.43
CA LYS A 57 14.03 -5.18 -2.95
C LYS A 57 14.03 -5.24 -4.49
N ALA A 58 12.95 -5.73 -5.07
CA ALA A 58 12.80 -5.83 -6.52
C ALA A 58 12.72 -4.49 -7.25
N LEU A 59 12.14 -3.47 -6.63
CA LEU A 59 12.15 -2.10 -7.14
C LEU A 59 13.48 -1.40 -6.85
N TRP A 60 14.07 -1.65 -5.68
CA TRP A 60 15.33 -1.05 -5.24
C TRP A 60 16.54 -1.53 -6.05
N GLY A 61 16.56 -2.83 -6.36
CA GLY A 61 17.63 -3.51 -7.09
C GLY A 61 17.51 -3.47 -8.60
N ASP A 62 16.49 -2.81 -9.16
CA ASP A 62 16.31 -2.73 -10.62
C ASP A 62 17.34 -1.78 -11.25
N PRO A 63 18.21 -2.28 -12.15
CA PRO A 63 19.15 -1.42 -12.86
C PRO A 63 18.48 -0.30 -13.65
N ALA A 64 17.23 -0.49 -14.11
CA ALA A 64 16.48 0.54 -14.82
C ALA A 64 16.18 1.79 -13.95
N PHE A 65 16.25 1.66 -12.63
CA PHE A 65 16.03 2.77 -11.69
C PHE A 65 17.32 3.25 -11.01
N ALA A 66 18.45 2.60 -11.22
CA ALA A 66 19.70 2.86 -10.50
C ALA A 66 20.10 4.35 -10.53
N ASP A 67 20.10 4.96 -11.72
CA ASP A 67 20.47 6.37 -11.93
C ASP A 67 19.39 7.38 -11.51
N HIS A 68 18.23 6.90 -11.10
CA HIS A 68 17.05 7.72 -10.81
C HIS A 68 16.58 7.62 -9.36
N LEU A 69 17.03 6.60 -8.62
CA LEU A 69 16.67 6.42 -7.22
C LEU A 69 17.25 7.55 -6.37
N VAL A 70 16.37 8.20 -5.60
CA VAL A 70 16.78 9.21 -4.62
C VAL A 70 16.92 8.58 -3.25
N TYR A 71 18.11 8.69 -2.64
CA TYR A 71 18.44 8.06 -1.36
C TYR A 71 18.38 9.00 -0.15
N LYS A 72 18.19 10.31 -0.37
CA LYS A 72 18.18 11.29 0.73
C LYS A 72 17.14 12.39 0.49
N PRO A 73 16.53 12.92 1.57
CA PRO A 73 15.65 14.06 1.44
C PRO A 73 16.44 15.32 1.00
N SER A 74 15.73 16.25 0.38
CA SER A 74 16.29 17.53 -0.06
C SER A 74 15.30 18.67 0.22
N ARG A 75 15.80 19.89 0.38
CA ARG A 75 14.98 21.09 0.51
C ARG A 75 15.20 21.96 -0.73
N MET A 76 14.11 22.31 -1.40
CA MET A 76 14.11 23.16 -2.58
C MET A 76 13.40 24.47 -2.27
N PHE A 77 13.97 25.59 -2.72
CA PHE A 77 13.48 26.95 -2.49
C PHE A 77 13.41 27.72 -3.81
N THR A 78 12.48 28.66 -3.93
CA THR A 78 12.26 29.43 -5.18
C THR A 78 13.37 30.43 -5.48
N ASN A 79 14.01 31.01 -4.46
CA ASN A 79 14.95 32.13 -4.61
C ASN A 79 16.38 31.78 -4.15
N GLY A 80 16.95 30.67 -4.65
CA GLY A 80 18.33 30.27 -4.34
C GLY A 80 18.67 30.23 -2.84
N ALA A 81 19.96 30.24 -2.49
CA ALA A 81 20.40 30.16 -1.09
C ALA A 81 20.14 31.44 -0.26
N LYS A 82 19.81 32.57 -0.90
CA LYS A 82 19.74 33.89 -0.24
C LYS A 82 18.38 34.18 0.42
N ASP A 83 17.30 33.50 0.00
CA ASP A 83 15.98 33.69 0.61
C ASP A 83 15.22 32.36 0.73
N GLN A 84 15.37 31.69 1.88
CA GLN A 84 14.76 30.40 2.21
C GLN A 84 13.28 30.52 2.66
N LYS A 85 12.57 31.59 2.30
CA LYS A 85 11.18 31.82 2.76
C LYS A 85 10.15 30.92 2.08
N SER A 86 10.36 30.57 0.81
CA SER A 86 9.36 29.84 0.01
C SER A 86 9.85 28.45 -0.39
N ARG A 87 9.21 27.42 0.16
CA ARG A 87 9.57 26.01 -0.07
C ARG A 87 8.80 25.40 -1.23
N ILE A 88 9.51 24.69 -2.10
CA ILE A 88 8.94 23.95 -3.23
C ILE A 88 8.74 22.49 -2.81
N TYR A 89 7.53 21.97 -3.04
CA TYR A 89 7.19 20.55 -2.86
C TYR A 89 6.79 19.97 -4.21
N SER A 90 7.53 18.97 -4.68
CA SER A 90 7.30 18.38 -6.01
C SER A 90 7.35 16.85 -6.00
N GLU A 91 8.22 16.29 -5.16
CA GLU A 91 8.52 14.86 -5.04
C GLU A 91 8.60 14.46 -3.56
N MET A 92 8.53 13.17 -3.25
CA MET A 92 8.52 12.73 -1.84
C MET A 92 9.75 13.18 -1.05
N TRP A 93 10.93 13.19 -1.67
CA TRP A 93 12.17 13.62 -1.03
C TRP A 93 12.21 15.12 -0.71
N THR A 94 11.33 15.92 -1.32
CA THR A 94 11.17 17.35 -0.97
C THR A 94 10.22 17.58 0.20
N GLY A 95 9.42 16.56 0.54
CA GLY A 95 8.41 16.58 1.58
C GLY A 95 8.99 16.79 2.98
N LYS A 96 8.18 17.39 3.87
CA LYS A 96 8.54 17.52 5.29
C LYS A 96 8.68 16.15 5.96
N TRP A 97 7.83 15.20 5.59
CA TRP A 97 7.77 13.86 6.17
C TRP A 97 9.09 13.10 6.04
N TRP A 98 9.64 12.96 4.82
CA TRP A 98 10.88 12.21 4.63
C TRP A 98 12.02 12.85 5.43
N TRP A 99 12.13 14.18 5.40
CA TRP A 99 13.15 14.87 6.21
C TRP A 99 13.05 14.52 7.69
N ALA A 100 11.85 14.59 8.28
CA ALA A 100 11.64 14.30 9.70
C ALA A 100 12.00 12.85 10.04
N VAL A 101 11.52 11.89 9.24
CA VAL A 101 11.78 10.46 9.46
C VAL A 101 13.27 10.14 9.25
N GLN A 102 13.94 10.75 8.27
CA GLN A 102 15.37 10.52 8.02
C GLN A 102 16.23 11.03 9.17
N VAL A 103 15.90 12.19 9.74
CA VAL A 103 16.59 12.72 10.92
C VAL A 103 16.43 11.78 12.09
N TRP A 104 15.21 11.27 12.32
CA TRP A 104 14.95 10.30 13.38
C TRP A 104 15.76 9.01 13.19
N ILE A 105 15.74 8.42 12.00
CA ILE A 105 16.52 7.19 11.73
C ILE A 105 18.02 7.43 11.89
N ASN A 106 18.56 8.53 11.37
CA ASN A 106 19.99 8.84 11.47
C ASN A 106 20.46 9.00 12.92
N PHE A 107 19.56 9.40 13.83
CA PHE A 107 19.85 9.48 15.26
C PHE A 107 20.02 8.08 15.90
N TYR A 108 19.21 7.09 15.49
CA TYR A 108 19.25 5.74 16.05
C TYR A 108 20.16 4.77 15.29
N LYS A 109 20.42 5.01 14.00
CA LYS A 109 21.17 4.13 13.09
C LYS A 109 22.03 4.98 12.15
N CYS A 110 23.36 4.89 12.29
CA CYS A 110 24.28 5.54 11.37
C CYS A 110 24.14 4.98 9.94
N LEU A 111 24.17 5.87 8.94
CA LEU A 111 24.28 5.55 7.51
C LEU A 111 23.11 4.74 6.90
N ALA A 112 21.88 5.02 7.30
CA ALA A 112 20.68 4.40 6.76
C ALA A 112 19.92 5.31 5.76
N THR A 113 19.16 4.72 4.84
CA THR A 113 18.25 5.43 3.93
C THR A 113 16.82 4.92 4.09
N ILE A 114 15.85 5.73 3.70
CA ILE A 114 14.42 5.37 3.75
C ILE A 114 13.96 4.95 2.36
N ALA A 115 13.14 3.91 2.32
CA ALA A 115 12.30 3.60 1.18
C ALA A 115 10.85 3.96 1.53
N PRO A 116 10.34 5.14 1.13
CA PRO A 116 8.95 5.49 1.41
C PRO A 116 8.05 4.58 0.56
N VAL A 117 7.34 3.68 1.22
CA VAL A 117 6.39 2.76 0.57
C VAL A 117 5.10 3.52 0.34
N ILE A 118 4.66 3.54 -0.91
CA ILE A 118 3.36 4.07 -1.33
C ILE A 118 2.53 2.88 -1.77
N ILE A 119 1.35 2.73 -1.18
CA ILE A 119 0.39 1.72 -1.59
C ILE A 119 -0.81 2.36 -2.28
N ALA A 120 -1.46 1.59 -3.15
CA ALA A 120 -2.72 1.96 -3.74
C ALA A 120 -3.63 0.74 -3.80
N THR A 121 -4.93 0.96 -3.67
CA THR A 121 -5.93 -0.09 -3.87
C THR A 121 -6.97 0.40 -4.86
N ASP A 122 -7.43 -0.48 -5.72
CA ASP A 122 -8.40 -0.13 -6.76
C ASP A 122 -9.31 -1.33 -7.01
N LYS A 123 -10.56 -1.26 -6.53
CA LYS A 123 -11.51 -2.36 -6.73
C LYS A 123 -12.01 -2.35 -8.18
N THR A 124 -11.61 -3.35 -8.95
CA THR A 124 -11.91 -3.44 -10.39
C THR A 124 -12.89 -4.58 -10.69
N HIS A 125 -13.91 -4.27 -11.50
CA HIS A 125 -14.81 -5.29 -12.03
C HIS A 125 -14.15 -5.97 -13.24
N LEU A 126 -13.96 -7.29 -13.18
CA LEU A 126 -13.27 -8.06 -14.23
C LEU A 126 -14.20 -8.48 -15.36
N THR A 127 -15.52 -8.57 -15.13
CA THR A 127 -16.50 -8.96 -16.15
C THR A 127 -17.82 -8.22 -15.97
N ASN A 128 -18.29 -7.50 -17.00
CA ASN A 128 -19.60 -6.83 -16.99
C ASN A 128 -20.77 -7.72 -17.42
N PHE A 129 -20.52 -8.86 -18.10
CA PHE A 129 -21.59 -9.59 -18.81
C PHE A 129 -21.74 -11.08 -18.46
N SER A 130 -20.88 -11.68 -17.64
CA SER A 130 -21.03 -13.09 -17.22
C SER A 130 -20.30 -13.38 -15.91
N GLY A 131 -21.04 -13.39 -14.78
CA GLY A 131 -20.57 -13.95 -13.52
C GLY A 131 -19.98 -13.00 -12.48
N GLY A 132 -20.04 -11.68 -12.68
CA GLY A 132 -19.81 -10.68 -11.62
C GLY A 132 -18.48 -10.79 -10.87
N LYS A 133 -17.40 -11.21 -11.55
CA LYS A 133 -16.08 -11.35 -10.92
C LYS A 133 -15.48 -9.96 -10.72
N SER A 134 -15.00 -9.68 -9.50
CA SER A 134 -14.23 -8.48 -9.19
C SER A 134 -12.87 -8.89 -8.64
N ALA A 135 -11.88 -8.03 -8.82
CA ALA A 135 -10.58 -8.15 -8.17
C ALA A 135 -10.36 -6.89 -7.35
N TYR A 136 -9.68 -7.05 -6.23
CA TYR A 136 -9.31 -5.92 -5.38
C TYR A 136 -7.80 -5.90 -5.14
N PRO A 137 -7.01 -5.50 -6.16
CA PRO A 137 -5.56 -5.45 -6.07
C PRO A 137 -5.06 -4.41 -5.07
N VAL A 138 -3.94 -4.76 -4.42
CA VAL A 138 -3.07 -3.87 -3.66
C VAL A 138 -1.78 -3.69 -4.45
N TYR A 139 -1.47 -2.45 -4.80
CA TYR A 139 -0.25 -2.07 -5.50
C TYR A 139 0.75 -1.42 -4.55
N LEU A 140 2.04 -1.56 -4.87
CA LEU A 140 3.15 -0.97 -4.13
C LEU A 140 4.11 -0.26 -5.09
N THR A 141 4.59 0.92 -4.70
CA THR A 141 5.68 1.65 -5.37
C THR A 141 6.52 2.39 -4.33
N LEU A 142 7.72 2.82 -4.74
CA LEU A 142 8.62 3.59 -3.88
C LEU A 142 8.58 5.10 -4.15
N GLY A 143 8.62 5.89 -3.09
CA GLY A 143 8.80 7.35 -3.13
C GLY A 143 10.18 7.79 -3.59
N ASN A 144 11.17 6.89 -3.59
CA ASN A 144 12.50 7.11 -4.14
C ASN A 144 12.49 7.24 -5.67
N ILE A 145 11.45 6.71 -6.32
CA ILE A 145 11.30 6.73 -7.77
C ILE A 145 10.55 8.01 -8.18
N PRO A 146 11.12 8.83 -9.08
CA PRO A 146 10.46 10.03 -9.61
C PRO A 146 9.04 9.76 -10.09
N LYS A 147 8.09 10.65 -9.78
CA LYS A 147 6.69 10.46 -10.16
C LYS A 147 6.47 10.30 -11.67
N ALA A 148 7.32 10.94 -12.48
CA ALA A 148 7.28 10.83 -13.94
C ALA A 148 7.58 9.41 -14.44
N MET A 149 8.40 8.63 -13.72
CA MET A 149 8.65 7.23 -14.04
C MET A 149 7.57 6.32 -13.48
N ARG A 150 7.09 6.58 -12.27
CA ARG A 150 5.96 5.82 -11.66
C ARG A 150 4.70 5.83 -12.53
N ARG A 151 4.46 6.91 -13.27
CA ARG A 151 3.31 7.06 -14.17
C ARG A 151 3.45 6.33 -15.51
N LYS A 152 4.63 5.85 -15.86
CA LYS A 152 4.88 5.16 -17.14
C LYS A 152 4.70 3.66 -16.97
N VAL A 153 3.66 3.10 -17.60
CA VAL A 153 3.33 1.67 -17.52
C VAL A 153 4.50 0.77 -17.95
N ASN A 154 5.24 1.18 -18.98
CA ASN A 154 6.39 0.42 -19.48
C ASN A 154 7.59 0.37 -18.53
N GLN A 155 7.66 1.26 -17.53
CA GLN A 155 8.74 1.28 -16.55
C GLN A 155 8.55 0.25 -15.44
N ARG A 156 7.33 -0.29 -15.24
CA ARG A 156 7.04 -1.29 -14.20
C ARG A 156 7.49 -0.87 -12.79
N ALA A 157 7.43 0.43 -12.51
CA ALA A 157 7.78 1.03 -11.21
C ALA A 157 6.72 0.78 -10.12
N CYS A 158 5.62 0.12 -10.46
CA CYS A 158 4.54 -0.26 -9.58
C CYS A 158 4.37 -1.78 -9.64
N VAL A 159 4.31 -2.42 -8.48
CA VAL A 159 4.22 -3.88 -8.35
C VAL A 159 2.91 -4.27 -7.70
N LEU A 160 2.31 -5.36 -8.18
CA LEU A 160 1.14 -5.95 -7.54
C LEU A 160 1.59 -6.75 -6.32
N LEU A 161 1.11 -6.32 -5.16
CA LEU A 161 1.46 -6.88 -3.85
C LEU A 161 0.45 -7.93 -3.38
N GLY A 162 -0.83 -7.78 -3.71
CA GLY A 162 -1.85 -8.71 -3.25
C GLY A 162 -3.21 -8.50 -3.87
N TYR A 163 -4.13 -9.42 -3.59
CA TYR A 163 -5.56 -9.31 -3.84
C TYR A 163 -6.31 -9.44 -2.51
N LEU A 164 -7.10 -8.42 -2.20
CA LEU A 164 -8.01 -8.42 -1.06
C LEU A 164 -9.25 -9.28 -1.36
N PRO A 165 -9.89 -9.82 -0.31
CA PRO A 165 -11.15 -10.55 -0.46
C PRO A 165 -12.21 -9.68 -1.13
N VAL A 166 -12.91 -10.27 -2.09
CA VAL A 166 -14.06 -9.65 -2.78
C VAL A 166 -15.39 -10.30 -2.40
N ASP A 167 -15.32 -11.45 -1.74
CA ASP A 167 -16.48 -12.19 -1.26
C ASP A 167 -17.23 -11.34 -0.23
N LYS A 168 -18.55 -11.33 -0.36
CA LYS A 168 -19.40 -10.60 0.58
C LYS A 168 -19.45 -11.40 1.88
N VAL A 169 -19.20 -10.73 2.99
CA VAL A 169 -19.49 -11.29 4.32
C VAL A 169 -20.97 -11.64 4.38
N ASN A 170 -21.28 -12.86 4.78
CA ASN A 170 -22.65 -13.33 4.94
C ASN A 170 -23.33 -12.51 6.04
N LYS A 171 -24.54 -12.01 5.78
CA LYS A 171 -25.27 -11.24 6.79
C LYS A 171 -25.58 -12.08 8.03
N GLY A 172 -26.00 -13.34 7.87
CA GLY A 172 -26.40 -14.18 9.01
C GLY A 172 -27.44 -13.46 9.89
N SER A 173 -27.18 -13.43 11.20
CA SER A 173 -27.96 -12.69 12.20
C SER A 173 -27.52 -11.24 12.42
N ASP A 174 -26.49 -10.77 11.74
CA ASP A 174 -25.97 -9.41 11.93
C ASP A 174 -26.98 -8.36 11.46
N THR A 175 -27.05 -7.26 12.21
CA THR A 175 -27.64 -6.00 11.76
C THR A 175 -26.82 -5.41 10.61
N ASP A 176 -27.41 -4.46 9.86
CA ASP A 176 -26.70 -3.78 8.78
C ASP A 176 -25.46 -3.00 9.26
N THR A 177 -25.43 -2.60 10.54
CA THR A 177 -24.29 -1.92 11.15
C THR A 177 -23.16 -2.91 11.45
N GLU A 178 -23.46 -4.03 12.09
CA GLU A 178 -22.50 -5.10 12.39
C GLU A 178 -21.89 -5.65 11.10
N LEU A 179 -22.71 -5.90 10.08
CA LEU A 179 -22.22 -6.37 8.78
C LEU A 179 -21.22 -5.38 8.16
N LYS A 180 -21.47 -4.07 8.26
CA LYS A 180 -20.51 -3.04 7.77
C LYS A 180 -19.22 -3.07 8.55
N LEU A 181 -19.30 -3.16 9.88
CA LEU A 181 -18.12 -3.25 10.73
C LEU A 181 -17.28 -4.49 10.41
N ARG A 182 -17.92 -5.64 10.14
CA ARG A 182 -17.20 -6.84 9.69
C ARG A 182 -16.51 -6.67 8.35
N ASN A 183 -17.15 -5.99 7.39
CA ASN A 183 -16.51 -5.69 6.11
C ASN A 183 -15.28 -4.79 6.31
N TYR A 184 -15.36 -3.79 7.20
CA TYR A 184 -14.20 -2.99 7.57
C TYR A 184 -13.11 -3.83 8.25
N GLN A 185 -13.48 -4.69 9.20
CA GLN A 185 -12.54 -5.58 9.88
C GLN A 185 -11.83 -6.48 8.88
N LEU A 186 -12.56 -7.12 7.96
CA LEU A 186 -11.99 -7.98 6.93
C LEU A 186 -10.97 -7.22 6.08
N PHE A 187 -11.29 -6.00 5.68
CA PHE A 187 -10.38 -5.14 4.94
C PHE A 187 -9.11 -4.83 5.75
N HIS A 188 -9.24 -4.37 7.00
CA HIS A 188 -8.10 -4.01 7.84
C HIS A 188 -7.22 -5.22 8.24
N ASP A 189 -7.83 -6.36 8.54
CA ASP A 189 -7.10 -7.60 8.84
C ASP A 189 -6.37 -8.11 7.58
N SER A 190 -6.97 -7.96 6.39
CA SER A 190 -6.30 -8.26 5.10
C SER A 190 -5.10 -7.34 4.85
N MET A 191 -5.27 -6.03 5.04
CA MET A 191 -4.17 -5.06 4.87
C MET A 191 -3.06 -5.29 5.91
N ARG A 192 -3.41 -5.67 7.15
CA ARG A 192 -2.43 -6.04 8.18
C ARG A 192 -1.60 -7.24 7.74
N ILE A 193 -2.23 -8.31 7.26
CA ILE A 193 -1.51 -9.50 6.75
C ILE A 193 -0.47 -9.13 5.70
N ILE A 194 -0.84 -8.23 4.78
CA ILE A 194 0.01 -7.84 3.66
C ILE A 194 1.17 -6.94 4.13
N LEU A 195 0.90 -5.99 5.03
CA LEU A 195 1.84 -4.91 5.37
C LEU A 195 2.62 -5.14 6.66
N GLU A 196 2.24 -6.12 7.49
CA GLU A 196 2.91 -6.45 8.76
C GLU A 196 4.45 -6.59 8.65
N PRO A 197 5.02 -7.20 7.59
CA PRO A 197 6.48 -7.29 7.45
C PRO A 197 7.19 -5.93 7.38
N LEU A 198 6.49 -4.86 6.96
CA LEU A 198 7.05 -3.50 6.92
C LEU A 198 7.30 -2.92 8.32
N ILE A 199 6.65 -3.44 9.37
CA ILE A 199 6.81 -2.91 10.73
C ILE A 199 8.23 -3.19 11.22
N ALA A 200 8.65 -4.46 11.23
CA ALA A 200 9.98 -4.86 11.65
C ALA A 200 11.04 -4.28 10.70
N ALA A 201 10.84 -4.39 9.39
CA ALA A 201 11.78 -3.88 8.40
C ALA A 201 11.95 -2.35 8.47
N GLY A 202 10.89 -1.60 8.74
CA GLY A 202 10.94 -0.15 8.90
C GLY A 202 11.69 0.29 10.16
N LEU A 203 11.59 -0.47 11.25
CA LEU A 203 12.28 -0.21 12.52
C LEU A 203 13.76 -0.61 12.49
N GLU A 204 14.04 -1.83 12.04
CA GLU A 204 15.39 -2.41 12.09
C GLU A 204 16.24 -2.04 10.87
N GLY A 205 15.58 -1.81 9.74
CA GLY A 205 16.21 -1.68 8.43
C GLY A 205 16.56 -3.04 7.85
N VAL A 206 16.67 -3.09 6.52
CA VAL A 206 17.03 -4.29 5.76
C VAL A 206 18.21 -3.95 4.86
N GLU A 207 19.20 -4.82 4.79
CA GLU A 207 20.29 -4.68 3.83
C GLU A 207 19.78 -5.03 2.42
N MET A 208 19.86 -4.06 1.52
CA MET A 208 19.38 -4.20 0.14
C MET A 208 20.48 -3.79 -0.84
N VAL A 209 20.67 -4.61 -1.86
CA VAL A 209 21.54 -4.29 -3.00
C VAL A 209 20.77 -3.36 -3.93
N GLY A 210 21.31 -2.16 -4.18
CA GLY A 210 20.74 -1.23 -5.17
C GLY A 210 21.00 -1.71 -6.60
N GLY A 211 20.26 -1.16 -7.57
CA GLY A 211 20.52 -1.40 -9.00
C GLY A 211 21.93 -0.96 -9.45
N ASP A 212 22.61 -0.14 -8.65
CA ASP A 212 24.00 0.27 -8.81
C ASP A 212 25.02 -0.72 -8.19
N GLY A 213 24.55 -1.84 -7.63
CA GLY A 213 25.38 -2.85 -6.98
C GLY A 213 25.81 -2.52 -5.55
N VAL A 214 25.45 -1.34 -5.01
CA VAL A 214 25.86 -0.92 -3.68
C VAL A 214 24.86 -1.40 -2.63
N VAL A 215 25.37 -2.04 -1.57
CA VAL A 215 24.57 -2.47 -0.43
C VAL A 215 24.28 -1.28 0.48
N ARG A 216 22.99 -1.11 0.82
CA ARG A 216 22.54 -0.05 1.73
C ARG A 216 21.62 -0.63 2.78
N ARG A 217 21.65 -0.04 3.98
CA ARG A 217 20.62 -0.28 4.99
C ARG A 217 19.40 0.58 4.69
N VAL A 218 18.32 -0.08 4.29
CA VAL A 218 17.10 0.57 3.81
C VAL A 218 15.98 0.32 4.81
N HIS A 219 15.31 1.39 5.23
CA HIS A 219 14.13 1.33 6.09
C HIS A 219 12.88 1.54 5.21
N PRO A 220 12.21 0.46 4.77
CA PRO A 220 10.93 0.57 4.08
C PRO A 220 9.84 1.00 5.07
N ILE A 221 9.25 2.16 4.84
CA ILE A 221 8.26 2.75 5.75
C ILE A 221 7.03 3.13 4.94
N LEU A 222 5.86 2.65 5.36
CA LEU A 222 4.58 3.04 4.76
C LEU A 222 4.37 4.55 4.94
N ALA A 223 4.40 5.27 3.82
CA ALA A 223 4.44 6.72 3.80
C ALA A 223 3.17 7.36 3.21
N ALA A 224 2.50 6.65 2.29
CA ALA A 224 1.27 7.12 1.69
C ALA A 224 0.37 5.96 1.25
N TYR A 225 -0.94 6.16 1.41
CA TYR A 225 -1.99 5.36 0.82
C TYR A 225 -2.71 6.23 -0.22
N VAL A 226 -2.70 5.80 -1.49
CA VAL A 226 -3.47 6.43 -2.57
C VAL A 226 -4.78 5.67 -2.77
N ALA A 227 -5.90 6.35 -2.53
CA ALA A 227 -7.26 5.84 -2.68
C ALA A 227 -8.16 6.96 -3.23
N ASP A 228 -9.20 6.59 -3.97
CA ASP A 228 -10.29 7.49 -4.30
C ASP A 228 -11.24 7.64 -3.10
N TYR A 229 -12.38 8.31 -3.28
CA TYR A 229 -13.27 8.65 -2.17
C TYR A 229 -13.93 7.42 -1.49
N PRO A 230 -14.59 6.50 -2.23
CA PRO A 230 -15.13 5.28 -1.62
C PRO A 230 -14.06 4.47 -0.85
N GLU A 231 -12.86 4.34 -1.41
CA GLU A 231 -11.77 3.60 -0.79
C GLU A 231 -11.22 4.34 0.44
N GLN A 232 -11.14 5.68 0.40
CA GLN A 232 -10.79 6.48 1.58
C GLN A 232 -11.82 6.29 2.69
N CYS A 233 -13.11 6.24 2.37
CA CYS A 233 -14.16 5.96 3.35
C CYS A 233 -13.98 4.58 3.98
N LEU A 234 -13.61 3.57 3.19
CA LEU A 234 -13.31 2.22 3.69
C LEU A 234 -12.12 2.22 4.66
N VAL A 235 -11.02 2.89 4.29
CA VAL A 235 -9.78 2.98 5.09
C VAL A 235 -10.01 3.72 6.41
N THR A 236 -10.89 4.71 6.44
CA THR A 236 -11.12 5.56 7.62
C THR A 236 -12.42 5.25 8.37
N LEU A 237 -13.03 4.10 8.07
CA LEU A 237 -14.28 3.63 8.69
C LEU A 237 -15.40 4.67 8.58
N SER A 238 -15.40 5.42 7.48
CA SER A 238 -16.36 6.47 7.20
C SER A 238 -17.50 5.94 6.36
N LYS A 239 -18.71 6.48 6.60
CA LYS A 239 -19.85 6.23 5.74
C LYS A 239 -19.66 7.01 4.43
N TYR A 240 -20.11 6.42 3.32
CA TYR A 240 -20.20 7.17 2.07
C TYR A 240 -21.07 8.42 2.24
N GLY A 241 -20.59 9.56 1.74
CA GLY A 241 -21.22 10.87 1.92
C GLY A 241 -20.79 11.60 3.20
N THR A 242 -19.82 11.08 3.97
CA THR A 242 -19.21 11.81 5.10
C THR A 242 -17.75 12.15 4.81
N CYS A 243 -17.13 12.97 5.67
CA CYS A 243 -15.71 13.26 5.54
C CYS A 243 -14.84 12.04 5.93
N PRO A 244 -13.85 11.64 5.10
CA PRO A 244 -12.89 10.59 5.47
C PRO A 244 -11.75 11.13 6.34
N LYS A 245 -11.59 12.44 6.46
CA LYS A 245 -10.47 13.08 7.18
C LYS A 245 -10.85 13.54 8.59
N CYS A 246 -12.09 13.95 8.80
CA CYS A 246 -12.59 14.42 10.09
C CYS A 246 -13.89 13.70 10.48
N GLN A 247 -14.29 13.89 11.73
CA GLN A 247 -15.45 13.25 12.35
C GLN A 247 -16.76 14.04 12.12
N THR A 248 -16.74 15.05 11.24
CA THR A 248 -17.93 15.86 10.89
C THR A 248 -19.04 14.99 10.31
N SER A 249 -20.28 15.29 10.71
CA SER A 249 -21.46 14.59 10.23
C SER A 249 -21.75 14.94 8.76
N ALA A 250 -22.59 14.14 8.08
CA ALA A 250 -22.98 14.44 6.70
C ALA A 250 -23.75 15.77 6.56
N ASN A 251 -24.44 16.20 7.61
CA ASN A 251 -25.28 17.40 7.60
C ASN A 251 -24.47 18.68 7.84
N ASP A 252 -23.27 18.54 8.39
CA ASP A 252 -22.44 19.65 8.86
C ASP A 252 -21.20 19.83 7.95
N LEU A 253 -21.22 19.26 6.73
CA LEU A 253 -20.10 19.36 5.79
C LEU A 253 -19.92 20.78 5.23
N GLU A 254 -20.94 21.63 5.37
CA GLU A 254 -20.93 23.03 4.96
C GLU A 254 -20.32 23.96 6.02
N ASP A 255 -20.08 23.46 7.23
CA ASP A 255 -19.58 24.26 8.35
C ASP A 255 -18.18 24.83 8.07
N GLU A 256 -17.98 26.09 8.45
CA GLU A 256 -16.70 26.75 8.37
C GLU A 256 -15.73 26.19 9.42
N GLY A 257 -14.88 25.24 9.00
CA GLY A 257 -13.74 24.79 9.78
C GLY A 257 -13.54 23.28 9.73
N PRO A 258 -12.31 22.80 9.96
CA PRO A 258 -12.06 21.37 10.03
C PRO A 258 -12.66 20.82 11.33
N GLY A 259 -13.57 19.85 11.21
CA GLY A 259 -14.00 19.05 12.37
C GLY A 259 -12.83 18.25 12.98
N PRO A 260 -13.05 17.60 14.14
CA PRO A 260 -12.03 16.79 14.80
C PRO A 260 -11.42 15.75 13.84
N PRO A 261 -10.09 15.64 13.73
CA PRO A 261 -9.47 14.72 12.79
C PRO A 261 -9.78 13.26 13.15
N LYS A 262 -9.87 12.41 12.13
CA LYS A 262 -9.88 10.95 12.29
C LYS A 262 -8.45 10.48 12.49
N THR A 263 -8.08 10.19 13.74
CA THR A 263 -6.74 9.70 14.09
C THR A 263 -6.68 8.18 13.95
N HIS A 264 -5.45 7.65 13.96
CA HIS A 264 -5.22 6.20 14.01
C HIS A 264 -5.79 5.59 15.30
N ASP A 265 -5.69 6.29 16.43
CA ASP A 265 -6.28 5.87 17.71
C ASP A 265 -7.81 5.76 17.61
N TRP A 266 -8.47 6.76 17.02
CA TRP A 266 -9.92 6.75 16.80
C TRP A 266 -10.34 5.59 15.89
N THR A 267 -9.59 5.36 14.81
CA THR A 267 -9.87 4.28 13.87
C THR A 267 -9.71 2.92 14.54
N THR A 268 -8.64 2.76 15.34
CA THR A 268 -8.36 1.52 16.06
C THR A 268 -9.40 1.27 17.16
N SER A 269 -9.85 2.31 17.87
CA SER A 269 -10.89 2.18 18.89
C SER A 269 -12.22 1.71 18.28
N LYS A 270 -12.59 2.24 17.11
CA LYS A 270 -13.80 1.80 16.39
C LYS A 270 -13.71 0.36 15.89
N ILE A 271 -12.53 -0.10 15.48
CA ILE A 271 -12.31 -1.52 15.14
C ILE A 271 -12.39 -2.40 16.38
N SER A 272 -11.88 -1.96 17.53
CA SER A 272 -11.97 -2.74 18.77
C SER A 272 -13.38 -2.79 19.36
N GLU A 273 -14.17 -1.73 19.25
CA GLU A 273 -15.59 -1.72 19.66
C GLU A 273 -16.44 -2.70 18.84
N ALA A 274 -16.00 -3.05 17.63
CA ALA A 274 -16.69 -3.96 16.73
C ALA A 274 -16.33 -5.45 16.96
N ARG A 275 -15.32 -5.74 17.78
CA ARG A 275 -14.83 -7.09 18.09
C ARG A 275 -15.41 -7.57 19.41
#